data_AF-A0A8T3RLS2-F1
#
_entry.id   AF-A0A8T3RLS2-F1
#
_cell.length_a   1.000
_cell.length_b   1.000
_cell.length_c   1.000
_cell.angle_alpha   90.00
_cell.angle_beta   90.00
_cell.angle_gamma   90.00
#
_symmetry.space_group_name_H-M   'P 1'
#
loop_
_entity.id
_entity.type
_entity.pdbx_description
1 polymer ?
#
loop_
_entity_poly.entity_id
_entity_poly.type
_entity_poly.pdbx_seq_one_letter_code
_entity_poly.pdbx_strand_id
1 'polypeptide(L)'
;GYALLSWLLAGLFLGAWLLWFFFAEITVYEVSGNARLEVERTAHPVAALIPGRIISASLQLDQPVEKGEVLVELDASSEKLRLQEEESRLQALPPQIISLQKEIATQELAGHEDHQAALSAAQAARARHHEAIAAANFANDHERRLSKLGVSGRVPLIDVLRVRAEAQKMRAAAAAFSSEIRRVEMDARTRAHQKQAEVEQLKRTAATLQAQVFTTEATIARLRQDIEKHVIRSPVTGRVGDVGPLQEGSYVGAGDKLGSIVPAGALRIVADFAPASVLGRIHSGQLSRMRLDGFPWVQYGMIKAKVNRVATEIRDNRVRVEFTPESLTASSLLMQHGLPGSIEVAVERISPAVLTLRAAGQALSSATPQVVAER
;
A
#
# COMPACT_ATOMS: atom_id res chain seq x y z
N GLY A 1 17.05 70.04 64.58
CA GLY A 1 15.98 69.65 63.63
C GLY A 1 16.53 68.94 62.41
N TYR A 2 17.28 69.64 61.57
CA TYR A 2 17.69 69.16 60.24
C TYR A 2 18.64 67.95 60.21
N ALA A 3 19.54 67.81 61.19
CA ALA A 3 20.44 66.65 61.27
C ALA A 3 19.68 65.33 61.52
N LEU A 4 18.69 65.32 62.40
CA LEU A 4 17.86 64.12 62.65
C LEU A 4 17.02 63.76 61.41
N LEU A 5 16.53 64.76 60.69
CA LEU A 5 15.77 64.56 59.45
C LEU A 5 16.65 63.98 58.32
N SER A 6 17.90 64.45 58.19
CA SER A 6 18.84 63.92 57.19
C SER A 6 19.26 62.47 57.49
N TRP A 7 19.44 62.11 58.77
CA TRP A 7 19.71 60.72 59.16
C TRP A 7 18.51 59.80 58.94
N LEU A 8 17.28 60.29 59.15
CA LEU A 8 16.04 59.57 58.84
C LEU A 8 15.86 59.34 57.33
N LEU A 9 16.09 60.38 56.51
CA LEU A 9 16.05 60.29 55.05
C LEU A 9 17.14 59.35 54.50
N ALA A 10 18.37 59.44 55.04
CA ALA A 10 19.45 58.54 54.68
C ALA A 10 19.13 57.08 55.07
N GLY A 11 18.57 56.85 56.25
CA GLY A 11 18.13 55.52 56.70
C GLY A 11 17.01 54.94 55.84
N LEU A 12 16.05 55.77 55.43
CA LEU A 12 14.96 55.37 54.53
C LEU A 12 15.46 55.06 53.12
N PHE A 13 16.38 55.87 52.60
CA PHE A 13 17.01 55.62 51.29
C PHE A 13 17.87 54.35 51.29
N LEU A 14 18.67 54.15 52.34
CA LEU A 14 19.46 52.93 52.52
C LEU A 14 18.56 51.70 52.69
N GLY A 15 17.46 51.83 53.44
CA GLY A 15 16.45 50.78 53.61
C GLY A 15 15.77 50.42 52.29
N ALA A 16 15.36 51.42 51.50
CA ALA A 16 14.78 51.21 50.17
C ALA A 16 15.79 50.60 49.20
N TRP A 17 17.06 51.02 49.27
CA TRP A 17 18.13 50.45 48.45
C TRP A 17 18.44 49.00 48.82
N LEU A 18 18.52 48.66 50.11
CA LEU A 18 18.70 47.28 50.58
C LEU A 18 17.49 46.42 50.20
N LEU A 19 16.28 46.94 50.36
CA LEU A 19 15.05 46.24 49.95
C LEU A 19 15.08 45.96 48.45
N TRP A 20 15.44 46.93 47.62
CA TRP A 20 15.61 46.73 46.19
C TRP A 20 16.77 45.75 45.88
N PHE A 21 17.91 45.89 46.55
CA PHE A 21 19.10 45.08 46.30
C PHE A 21 18.91 43.58 46.59
N PHE A 22 18.12 43.26 47.62
CA PHE A 22 17.83 41.88 48.02
C PHE A 22 16.55 41.31 47.38
N PHE A 23 15.53 42.14 47.11
CA PHE A 23 14.22 41.66 46.66
C PHE A 23 13.86 42.02 45.20
N ALA A 24 14.61 42.88 44.52
CA ALA A 24 14.36 43.11 43.10
C ALA A 24 14.72 41.85 42.30
N GLU A 25 13.91 41.52 41.29
CA GLU A 25 14.17 40.40 40.39
C GLU A 25 14.82 40.92 39.10
N ILE A 26 16.08 40.56 38.86
CA ILE A 26 16.77 40.79 37.59
C ILE A 26 16.73 39.49 36.78
N THR A 27 16.28 39.58 35.53
CA THR A 27 16.28 38.44 34.60
C THR A 27 17.66 38.27 33.97
N VAL A 28 18.23 37.07 34.09
CA VAL A 28 19.50 36.69 33.45
C VAL A 28 19.20 36.04 32.11
N TYR A 29 19.90 36.49 31.07
CA TYR A 29 19.76 35.97 29.72
C TYR A 29 21.00 35.15 29.31
N GLU A 30 20.78 34.03 28.65
CA GLU A 30 21.82 33.29 27.92
C GLU A 30 21.66 33.56 26.42
N VAL A 31 22.76 33.82 25.74
CA VAL A 31 22.76 34.24 24.33
C VAL A 31 23.43 33.18 23.47
N SER A 32 22.80 32.84 22.35
CA SER A 32 23.46 32.12 21.25
C SER A 32 23.52 33.01 20.01
N GLY A 33 24.72 33.15 19.45
CA GLY A 33 24.94 33.79 18.15
C GLY A 33 24.67 32.87 16.95
N ASN A 34 24.34 31.60 17.19
CA ASN A 34 24.11 30.61 16.14
C ASN A 34 22.62 30.22 16.10
N ALA A 35 21.74 31.22 15.95
CA ALA A 35 20.32 30.98 15.75
C ALA A 35 19.96 31.09 14.27
N ARG A 36 18.99 30.30 13.82
CA ARG A 36 18.44 30.39 12.46
C ARG A 36 16.97 30.03 12.44
N LEU A 37 16.27 30.62 11.49
CA LEU A 37 14.85 30.35 11.26
C LEU A 37 14.69 29.12 10.34
N GLU A 38 14.16 28.04 10.87
CA GLU A 38 13.88 26.80 10.13
C GLU A 38 12.37 26.65 9.92
N VAL A 39 11.96 26.10 8.78
CA VAL A 39 10.57 25.62 8.64
C VAL A 39 10.49 24.28 9.39
N GLU A 40 9.44 24.08 10.17
CA GLU A 40 9.27 22.86 10.96
C GLU A 40 9.29 21.60 10.06
N ARG A 41 8.77 21.73 8.84
CA ARG A 41 8.73 20.66 7.83
C ARG A 41 9.96 20.70 6.93
N THR A 42 10.61 19.54 6.81
CA THR A 42 11.75 19.34 5.90
C THR A 42 11.30 19.36 4.45
N ALA A 43 12.18 19.79 3.55
CA ALA A 43 11.96 19.68 2.12
C ALA A 43 11.74 18.21 1.72
N HIS A 44 10.70 17.97 0.92
CA HIS A 44 10.44 16.64 0.34
C HIS A 44 11.15 16.54 -1.01
N PRO A 45 12.12 15.63 -1.18
CA PRO A 45 12.76 15.43 -2.46
C PRO A 45 11.76 14.85 -3.46
N VAL A 46 11.77 15.39 -4.68
CA VAL A 46 11.05 14.86 -5.82
C VAL A 46 12.07 14.18 -6.71
N ALA A 47 11.91 12.88 -6.92
CA ALA A 47 12.83 12.05 -7.71
C ALA A 47 12.05 11.20 -8.72
N ALA A 48 12.72 10.85 -9.82
CA ALA A 48 12.16 9.92 -10.80
C ALA A 48 12.07 8.51 -10.20
N LEU A 49 10.88 7.89 -10.23
CA LEU A 49 10.70 6.51 -9.74
C LEU A 49 11.19 5.46 -10.74
N ILE A 50 11.18 5.81 -12.02
CA ILE A 50 11.55 4.95 -13.15
C ILE A 50 12.35 5.76 -14.16
N PRO A 51 13.20 5.10 -14.95
CA PRO A 51 13.94 5.78 -15.99
C PRO A 51 13.02 6.15 -17.16
N GLY A 52 13.25 7.28 -17.81
CA GLY A 52 12.42 7.73 -18.92
C GLY A 52 12.86 9.06 -19.52
N ARG A 53 12.32 9.36 -20.70
CA ARG A 53 12.53 10.65 -21.37
C ARG A 53 11.51 11.67 -20.88
N ILE A 54 11.93 12.88 -20.54
CA ILE A 54 11.03 13.96 -20.12
C ILE A 54 10.23 14.44 -21.35
N ILE A 55 8.90 14.39 -21.28
CA ILE A 55 7.99 15.03 -22.25
C ILE A 55 7.75 16.48 -21.85
N SER A 56 7.42 16.69 -20.58
CA SER A 56 7.13 18.02 -20.04
C SER A 56 7.63 18.13 -18.60
N ALA A 57 8.09 19.32 -18.23
CA ALA A 57 8.50 19.65 -16.87
C ALA A 57 7.95 21.02 -16.50
N SER A 58 7.11 21.05 -15.45
CA SER A 58 6.47 22.27 -14.96
C SER A 58 7.10 22.80 -13.67
N LEU A 59 8.30 22.33 -13.31
CA LEU A 59 9.01 22.78 -12.11
C LEU A 59 9.69 24.12 -12.34
N GLN A 60 9.28 25.15 -11.59
CA GLN A 60 10.01 26.41 -11.51
C GLN A 60 10.33 26.74 -10.05
N LEU A 61 11.50 27.33 -9.82
CA LEU A 61 11.92 27.73 -8.48
C LEU A 61 10.92 28.72 -7.87
N ASP A 62 10.60 28.54 -6.59
CA ASP A 62 9.66 29.38 -5.84
C ASP A 62 8.20 29.35 -6.34
N GLN A 63 7.85 28.40 -7.21
CA GLN A 63 6.46 28.20 -7.64
C GLN A 63 5.63 27.52 -6.54
N PRO A 64 4.41 27.99 -6.24
CA PRO A 64 3.48 27.27 -5.38
C PRO A 64 2.94 26.03 -6.11
N VAL A 65 2.87 24.91 -5.41
CA VAL A 65 2.37 23.63 -5.92
C VAL A 65 1.42 22.96 -4.93
N GLU A 66 0.39 22.30 -5.44
CA GLU A 66 -0.56 21.53 -4.64
C GLU A 66 -0.21 20.05 -4.58
N LYS A 67 -0.66 19.35 -3.53
CA LYS A 67 -0.51 17.90 -3.43
C LYS A 67 -1.24 17.22 -4.60
N GLY A 68 -0.52 16.36 -5.34
CA GLY A 68 -1.04 15.61 -6.49
C GLY A 68 -0.87 16.32 -7.84
N GLU A 69 -0.44 17.59 -7.83
CA GLU A 69 -0.12 18.34 -9.05
C GLU A 69 0.98 17.64 -9.85
N VAL A 70 0.84 17.60 -11.18
CA VAL A 70 1.82 16.97 -12.07
C VAL A 70 3.01 17.92 -12.22
N LEU A 71 4.19 17.41 -11.91
CA LEU A 71 5.43 18.15 -11.87
C LEU A 71 6.29 17.86 -13.11
N VAL A 72 6.42 16.58 -13.44
CA VAL A 72 7.18 16.09 -14.58
C VAL A 72 6.42 14.90 -15.19
N GLU A 73 6.27 14.90 -16.50
CA GLU A 73 5.74 13.77 -17.26
C GLU A 73 6.85 13.13 -18.09
N LEU A 74 7.04 11.82 -17.88
CA LEU A 74 7.94 10.99 -18.67
C LEU A 74 7.18 10.30 -19.81
N ASP A 75 7.91 9.95 -20.86
CA ASP A 75 7.36 9.24 -22.02
C ASP A 75 6.92 7.82 -21.66
N ALA A 76 5.60 7.64 -21.58
CA ALA A 76 4.92 6.36 -21.35
C ALA A 76 4.22 5.85 -22.62
N SER A 77 4.59 6.33 -23.82
CA SER A 77 3.91 5.98 -25.08
C SER A 77 3.93 4.48 -25.35
N SER A 78 5.06 3.82 -25.06
CA SER A 78 5.23 2.38 -25.26
C SER A 78 4.35 1.55 -24.32
N GLU A 79 4.25 1.97 -23.05
CA GLU A 79 3.44 1.34 -22.02
C GLU A 79 1.95 1.55 -22.29
N LYS A 80 1.55 2.74 -22.74
CA LYS A 80 0.18 3.04 -23.17
C LYS A 80 -0.25 2.17 -24.35
N LEU A 81 0.63 1.98 -25.35
CA LEU A 81 0.35 1.10 -26.47
C LEU A 81 0.18 -0.36 -26.02
N ARG A 82 1.09 -0.86 -25.17
CA ARG A 82 1.00 -2.21 -24.61
C ARG A 82 -0.24 -2.41 -23.75
N LEU A 83 -0.65 -1.39 -22.99
CA LEU A 83 -1.90 -1.41 -22.23
C LEU A 83 -3.10 -1.57 -23.18
N GLN A 84 -3.15 -0.80 -24.26
CA GLN A 84 -4.22 -0.89 -25.25
C GLN A 84 -4.26 -2.27 -25.94
N GLU A 85 -3.11 -2.87 -26.23
CA GLU A 85 -3.01 -4.22 -26.79
C GLU A 85 -3.59 -5.28 -25.83
N GLU A 86 -3.23 -5.22 -24.54
CA GLU A 86 -3.73 -6.16 -23.53
C GLU A 86 -5.21 -5.92 -23.21
N GLU A 87 -5.69 -4.67 -23.21
CA GLU A 87 -7.12 -4.35 -23.10
C GLU A 87 -7.93 -4.91 -24.27
N SER A 88 -7.40 -4.81 -25.50
CA SER A 88 -8.01 -5.41 -26.69
C SER A 88 -8.05 -6.93 -26.61
N ARG A 89 -6.97 -7.55 -26.08
CA ARG A 89 -6.92 -9.00 -25.81
C ARG A 89 -7.97 -9.40 -24.78
N LEU A 90 -8.09 -8.65 -23.68
CA LEU A 90 -9.09 -8.91 -22.64
C LEU A 90 -10.50 -8.85 -23.22
N GLN A 91 -10.81 -7.89 -24.09
CA GLN A 91 -12.13 -7.78 -24.71
C GLN A 91 -12.48 -8.98 -25.60
N ALA A 92 -11.48 -9.64 -26.21
CA ALA A 92 -11.69 -10.79 -27.07
C ALA A 92 -11.96 -12.11 -26.31
N LEU A 93 -11.63 -12.21 -25.01
CA LEU A 93 -11.75 -13.44 -24.23
C LEU A 93 -13.18 -13.76 -23.75
N PRO A 94 -13.96 -12.83 -23.17
CA PRO A 94 -15.31 -13.13 -22.68
C PRO A 94 -16.26 -13.71 -23.75
N PRO A 95 -16.31 -13.20 -25.00
CA PRO A 95 -17.15 -13.81 -26.03
C PRO A 95 -16.80 -15.27 -26.31
N GLN A 96 -15.51 -15.63 -26.28
CA GLN A 96 -15.05 -17.01 -26.47
C GLN A 96 -15.48 -17.92 -25.31
N ILE A 97 -15.40 -17.41 -24.07
CA ILE A 97 -15.86 -18.14 -22.89
C ILE A 97 -17.38 -18.37 -22.98
N ILE A 98 -18.15 -17.35 -23.36
CA ILE A 98 -19.61 -17.45 -23.51
C ILE A 98 -19.98 -18.46 -24.60
N SER A 99 -19.31 -18.43 -25.77
CA SER A 99 -19.59 -19.40 -26.83
C SER A 99 -19.29 -20.83 -26.37
N LEU A 100 -18.20 -21.02 -25.62
CA LEU A 100 -17.79 -22.32 -25.11
C LEU A 100 -18.73 -22.83 -24.00
N GLN A 101 -19.20 -21.95 -23.12
CA GLN A 101 -20.22 -22.28 -22.12
C GLN A 101 -21.54 -22.71 -22.77
N LYS A 102 -21.95 -22.05 -23.85
CA LYS A 102 -23.13 -22.43 -24.63
C LYS A 102 -22.94 -23.80 -25.30
N GLU A 103 -21.75 -24.08 -25.81
CA GLU A 103 -21.41 -25.38 -26.38
C GLU A 103 -21.46 -26.49 -25.32
N ILE A 104 -20.88 -26.26 -24.13
CA ILE A 104 -20.98 -27.17 -22.98
C ILE A 104 -22.44 -27.47 -22.63
N ALA A 105 -23.27 -26.43 -22.49
CA ALA A 105 -24.68 -26.61 -22.16
C ALA A 105 -25.43 -27.41 -23.23
N THR A 106 -25.11 -27.18 -24.51
CA THR A 106 -25.71 -27.92 -25.63
C THR A 106 -25.30 -29.40 -25.60
N GLN A 107 -24.03 -29.69 -25.31
CA GLN A 107 -23.51 -31.05 -25.20
C GLN A 107 -24.08 -31.80 -23.99
N GLU A 108 -24.26 -31.12 -22.85
CA GLU A 108 -24.89 -31.70 -21.65
C GLU A 108 -26.37 -32.05 -21.92
N LEU A 109 -27.13 -31.16 -22.58
CA LEU A 109 -28.51 -31.45 -23.00
C LEU A 109 -28.57 -32.64 -23.96
N ALA A 110 -27.72 -32.67 -24.99
CA ALA A 110 -27.64 -33.80 -25.91
C ALA A 110 -27.22 -35.10 -25.20
N GLY A 111 -26.42 -35.01 -24.14
CA GLY A 111 -26.07 -36.14 -23.27
C GLY A 111 -27.28 -36.70 -22.52
N HIS A 112 -28.13 -35.82 -21.99
CA HIS A 112 -29.36 -36.22 -21.31
C HIS A 112 -30.37 -36.87 -22.27
N GLU A 113 -30.56 -36.33 -23.47
CA GLU A 113 -31.44 -36.90 -24.49
C GLU A 113 -30.96 -38.29 -24.94
N ASP A 114 -29.65 -38.44 -25.19
CA ASP A 114 -29.05 -39.74 -25.54
C ASP A 114 -29.22 -40.77 -24.41
N HIS A 115 -29.10 -40.34 -23.16
CA HIS A 115 -29.30 -41.22 -22.01
C HIS A 115 -30.75 -41.73 -21.95
N GLN A 116 -31.74 -40.86 -22.16
CA GLN A 116 -33.16 -41.26 -22.21
C GLN A 116 -33.45 -42.21 -23.38
N ALA A 117 -32.87 -41.94 -24.56
CA ALA A 117 -32.97 -42.83 -25.71
C ALA A 117 -32.34 -44.21 -25.43
N ALA A 118 -31.19 -44.24 -24.77
CA ALA A 118 -30.51 -45.46 -24.37
C ALA A 118 -31.33 -46.30 -23.37
N LEU A 119 -31.96 -45.65 -22.37
CA LEU A 119 -32.85 -46.33 -21.43
C LEU A 119 -34.05 -46.97 -22.16
N SER A 120 -34.65 -46.23 -23.09
CA SER A 120 -35.78 -46.72 -23.89
C SER A 120 -35.38 -47.91 -24.77
N ALA A 121 -34.20 -47.85 -25.40
CA ALA A 121 -33.65 -48.95 -26.20
C ALA A 121 -33.36 -50.20 -25.34
N ALA A 122 -32.79 -50.01 -24.14
CA ALA A 122 -32.51 -51.11 -23.22
C ALA A 122 -33.81 -51.76 -22.70
N GLN A 123 -34.84 -50.97 -22.40
CA GLN A 123 -36.16 -51.48 -22.03
C GLN A 123 -36.79 -52.32 -23.15
N ALA A 124 -36.74 -51.83 -24.40
CA ALA A 124 -37.23 -52.57 -25.56
C ALA A 124 -36.47 -53.89 -25.77
N ALA A 125 -35.14 -53.88 -25.61
CA ALA A 125 -34.32 -55.10 -25.68
C ALA A 125 -34.68 -56.11 -24.58
N ARG A 126 -34.91 -55.63 -23.34
CA ARG A 126 -35.34 -56.47 -22.21
C ARG A 126 -36.72 -57.06 -22.43
N ALA A 127 -37.67 -56.31 -22.99
CA ALA A 127 -39.00 -56.80 -23.30
C ALA A 127 -38.96 -57.95 -24.33
N ARG A 128 -38.19 -57.78 -25.43
CA ARG A 128 -37.98 -58.83 -26.45
C ARG A 128 -37.32 -60.08 -25.87
N HIS A 129 -36.34 -59.90 -25.00
CA HIS A 129 -35.70 -61.02 -24.31
C HIS A 129 -36.68 -61.77 -23.40
N HIS A 130 -37.52 -61.05 -22.65
CA HIS A 130 -38.54 -61.66 -21.80
C HIS A 130 -39.56 -62.48 -22.62
N GLU A 131 -40.01 -61.94 -23.75
CA GLU A 131 -40.87 -62.66 -24.70
C GLU A 131 -40.19 -63.93 -25.22
N ALA A 132 -38.92 -63.84 -25.61
CA ALA A 132 -38.15 -64.99 -26.08
C ALA A 132 -37.93 -66.05 -25.00
N ILE A 133 -37.72 -65.65 -23.75
CA ILE A 133 -37.65 -66.57 -22.61
C ILE A 133 -38.99 -67.30 -22.40
N ALA A 134 -40.11 -66.58 -22.46
CA ALA A 134 -41.43 -67.18 -22.32
C ALA A 134 -41.70 -68.22 -23.41
N ALA A 135 -41.37 -67.90 -24.67
CA ALA A 135 -41.47 -68.82 -25.80
C ALA A 135 -40.55 -70.04 -25.63
N ALA A 136 -39.30 -69.85 -25.19
CA ALA A 136 -38.36 -70.93 -24.92
C ALA A 136 -38.85 -71.84 -23.78
N ASN A 137 -39.40 -71.27 -22.71
CA ASN A 137 -39.95 -72.03 -21.59
C ASN A 137 -41.15 -72.88 -22.01
N PHE A 138 -42.05 -72.32 -22.83
CA PHE A 138 -43.17 -73.06 -23.40
C PHE A 138 -42.69 -74.23 -24.27
N ALA A 139 -41.75 -73.98 -25.19
CA ALA A 139 -41.18 -75.02 -26.05
C ALA A 139 -40.46 -76.12 -25.24
N ASN A 140 -39.77 -75.75 -24.15
CA ASN A 140 -39.12 -76.69 -23.23
C ASN A 140 -40.11 -77.57 -22.47
N ASP A 141 -41.20 -77.01 -21.98
CA ASP A 141 -42.24 -77.80 -21.31
C ASP A 141 -42.92 -78.75 -22.30
N HIS A 142 -43.20 -78.26 -23.51
CA HIS A 142 -43.78 -79.07 -24.58
C HIS A 142 -42.87 -80.25 -24.96
N GLU A 143 -41.57 -80.02 -25.16
CA GLU A 143 -40.57 -81.07 -25.40
C GLU A 143 -40.54 -82.10 -24.28
N ARG A 144 -40.53 -81.64 -23.02
CA ARG A 144 -40.48 -82.51 -21.85
C ARG A 144 -41.70 -83.42 -21.75
N ARG A 145 -42.89 -82.91 -22.03
CA ARG A 145 -44.14 -83.70 -22.02
C ARG A 145 -44.16 -84.73 -23.14
N LEU A 146 -43.84 -84.31 -24.37
CA LEU A 146 -43.80 -85.20 -25.53
C LEU A 146 -42.70 -86.27 -25.43
N SER A 147 -41.53 -85.92 -24.91
CA SER A 147 -40.45 -86.88 -24.68
C SER A 147 -40.88 -88.00 -23.72
N LYS A 148 -41.58 -87.67 -22.62
CA LYS A 148 -42.14 -88.68 -21.70
C LYS A 148 -43.14 -89.62 -22.40
N LEU A 149 -44.00 -89.08 -23.25
CA LEU A 149 -44.96 -89.88 -24.03
C LEU A 149 -44.27 -90.75 -25.09
N GLY A 150 -43.24 -90.22 -25.75
CA GLY A 150 -42.42 -90.95 -26.73
C GLY A 150 -41.65 -92.13 -26.12
N VAL A 151 -41.06 -91.96 -24.93
CA VAL A 151 -40.39 -93.05 -24.18
C VAL A 151 -41.38 -94.18 -23.87
N SER A 152 -42.65 -93.84 -23.65
CA SER A 152 -43.72 -94.81 -23.42
C SER A 152 -44.34 -95.42 -24.69
N GLY A 153 -43.78 -95.11 -25.88
CA GLY A 153 -44.22 -95.63 -27.18
C GLY A 153 -45.51 -95.01 -27.73
N ARG A 154 -46.02 -93.93 -27.12
CA ARG A 154 -47.32 -93.31 -27.46
C ARG A 154 -47.25 -92.24 -28.54
N VAL A 155 -46.05 -91.80 -28.91
CA VAL A 155 -45.80 -90.74 -29.91
C VAL A 155 -44.60 -91.15 -30.78
N PRO A 156 -44.64 -90.91 -32.11
CA PRO A 156 -43.52 -91.18 -33.00
C PRO A 156 -42.22 -90.45 -32.61
N LEU A 157 -41.07 -91.10 -32.77
CA LEU A 157 -39.75 -90.52 -32.47
C LEU A 157 -39.49 -89.23 -33.24
N ILE A 158 -39.95 -89.14 -34.50
CA ILE A 158 -39.76 -87.95 -35.35
C ILE A 158 -40.43 -86.70 -34.75
N ASP A 159 -41.56 -86.85 -34.07
CA ASP A 159 -42.27 -85.73 -33.44
C ASP A 159 -41.52 -85.24 -32.19
N VAL A 160 -40.96 -86.18 -31.41
CA VAL A 160 -40.08 -85.85 -30.28
C VAL A 160 -38.84 -85.09 -30.76
N LEU A 161 -38.19 -85.54 -31.85
CA LEU A 161 -37.03 -84.88 -32.44
C LEU A 161 -37.38 -83.47 -32.97
N ARG A 162 -38.55 -83.31 -33.59
CA ARG A 162 -39.02 -82.01 -34.10
C ARG A 162 -39.21 -80.99 -32.98
N VAL A 163 -39.90 -81.38 -31.91
CA VAL A 163 -40.14 -80.48 -30.76
C VAL A 163 -38.84 -80.21 -30.00
N ARG A 164 -37.91 -81.17 -29.93
CA ARG A 164 -36.57 -80.92 -29.39
C ARG A 164 -35.79 -79.88 -30.20
N ALA A 165 -35.79 -79.99 -31.52
CA ALA A 165 -35.14 -79.01 -32.39
C ALA A 165 -35.76 -77.62 -32.22
N GLU A 166 -37.09 -77.53 -32.11
CA GLU A 166 -37.80 -76.26 -31.87
C GLU A 166 -37.46 -75.64 -30.51
N ALA A 167 -37.44 -76.46 -29.44
CA ALA A 167 -37.03 -76.00 -28.11
C ALA A 167 -35.57 -75.48 -28.10
N GLN A 168 -34.67 -76.18 -28.79
CA GLN A 168 -33.27 -75.74 -28.94
C GLN A 168 -33.17 -74.41 -29.71
N LYS A 169 -33.93 -74.24 -30.79
CA LYS A 169 -34.01 -72.99 -31.56
C LYS A 169 -34.51 -71.83 -30.70
N MET A 170 -35.55 -72.05 -29.90
CA MET A 170 -36.11 -71.00 -29.02
C MET A 170 -35.13 -70.63 -27.87
N ARG A 171 -34.43 -71.60 -27.28
CA ARG A 171 -33.35 -71.33 -26.31
C ARG A 171 -32.23 -70.51 -26.93
N ALA A 172 -31.80 -70.86 -28.14
CA ALA A 172 -30.76 -70.12 -28.86
C ALA A 172 -31.22 -68.68 -29.17
N ALA A 173 -32.48 -68.48 -29.55
CA ALA A 173 -33.05 -67.15 -29.75
C ALA A 173 -33.06 -66.31 -28.46
N ALA A 174 -33.49 -66.88 -27.32
CA ALA A 174 -33.44 -66.20 -26.03
C ALA A 174 -31.99 -65.82 -25.63
N ALA A 175 -31.03 -66.72 -25.83
CA ALA A 175 -29.62 -66.44 -25.58
C ALA A 175 -29.09 -65.29 -26.47
N ALA A 176 -29.49 -65.25 -27.74
CA ALA A 176 -29.14 -64.16 -28.65
C ALA A 176 -29.69 -62.80 -28.17
N PHE A 177 -30.94 -62.74 -27.73
CA PHE A 177 -31.50 -61.51 -27.14
C PHE A 177 -30.79 -61.08 -25.84
N SER A 178 -30.31 -62.03 -25.03
CA SER A 178 -29.52 -61.69 -23.83
C SER A 178 -28.20 -60.99 -24.18
N SER A 179 -27.56 -61.42 -25.28
CA SER A 179 -26.34 -60.78 -25.79
C SER A 179 -26.63 -59.42 -26.41
N GLU A 180 -27.80 -59.27 -27.05
CA GLU A 180 -28.25 -57.98 -27.58
C GLU A 180 -28.45 -56.93 -26.47
N ILE A 181 -29.04 -57.30 -25.32
CA ILE A 181 -29.15 -56.39 -24.16
C ILE A 181 -27.77 -55.92 -23.73
N ARG A 182 -26.82 -56.85 -23.56
CA ARG A 182 -25.44 -56.51 -23.15
C ARG A 182 -24.80 -55.54 -24.15
N ARG A 183 -25.00 -55.77 -25.44
CA ARG A 183 -24.49 -54.89 -26.50
C ARG A 183 -25.09 -53.48 -26.39
N VAL A 184 -26.41 -53.37 -26.29
CA VAL A 184 -27.11 -52.08 -26.16
C VAL A 184 -26.65 -51.31 -24.92
N GLU A 185 -26.51 -51.98 -23.78
CA GLU A 185 -26.05 -51.35 -22.54
C GLU A 185 -24.57 -50.91 -22.63
N MET A 186 -23.71 -51.71 -23.25
CA MET A 186 -22.30 -51.37 -23.47
C MET A 186 -22.12 -50.21 -24.44
N ASP A 187 -22.89 -50.19 -25.52
CA ASP A 187 -22.89 -49.09 -26.49
C ASP A 187 -23.34 -47.78 -25.83
N ALA A 188 -24.40 -47.84 -25.00
CA ALA A 188 -24.89 -46.70 -24.24
C ALA A 188 -23.83 -46.16 -23.26
N ARG A 189 -23.16 -47.05 -22.51
CA ARG A 189 -22.08 -46.66 -21.59
C ARG A 189 -20.92 -46.01 -22.33
N THR A 190 -20.49 -46.59 -23.45
CA THR A 190 -19.39 -46.06 -24.26
C THR A 190 -19.72 -44.66 -24.78
N ARG A 191 -20.94 -44.44 -25.30
CA ARG A 191 -21.40 -43.12 -25.74
C ARG A 191 -21.45 -42.10 -24.60
N ALA A 192 -21.96 -42.51 -23.43
CA ALA A 192 -22.00 -41.63 -22.26
C ALA A 192 -20.59 -41.22 -21.80
N HIS A 193 -19.64 -42.16 -21.76
CA HIS A 193 -18.25 -41.86 -21.43
C HIS A 193 -17.59 -40.92 -22.45
N GLN A 194 -17.84 -41.14 -23.75
CA GLN A 194 -17.31 -40.27 -24.81
C GLN A 194 -17.84 -38.85 -24.67
N LYS A 195 -19.15 -38.67 -24.48
CA LYS A 195 -19.75 -37.33 -24.27
C LYS A 195 -19.24 -36.67 -23.00
N GLN A 196 -19.11 -37.43 -21.91
CA GLN A 196 -18.54 -36.89 -20.68
C GLN A 196 -17.11 -36.40 -20.90
N ALA A 197 -16.27 -37.17 -21.59
CA ALA A 197 -14.90 -36.78 -21.89
C ALA A 197 -14.83 -35.49 -22.72
N GLU A 198 -15.73 -35.34 -23.70
CA GLU A 198 -15.87 -34.14 -24.52
C GLU A 198 -16.28 -32.91 -23.69
N VAL A 199 -17.32 -33.04 -22.84
CA VAL A 199 -17.75 -31.98 -21.92
C VAL A 199 -16.62 -31.58 -20.97
N GLU A 200 -15.90 -32.54 -20.39
CA GLU A 200 -14.76 -32.26 -19.52
C GLU A 200 -13.61 -31.56 -20.27
N GLN A 201 -13.39 -31.90 -21.54
CA GLN A 201 -12.41 -31.19 -22.37
C GLN A 201 -12.83 -29.74 -22.61
N LEU A 202 -14.08 -29.48 -22.96
CA LEU A 202 -14.60 -28.12 -23.13
C LEU A 202 -14.51 -27.32 -21.83
N LYS A 203 -14.85 -27.92 -20.68
CA LYS A 203 -14.72 -27.30 -19.36
C LYS A 203 -13.27 -26.93 -19.03
N ARG A 204 -12.29 -27.79 -19.35
CA ARG A 204 -10.86 -27.47 -19.20
C ARG A 204 -10.44 -26.30 -20.07
N THR A 205 -10.90 -26.24 -21.32
CA THR A 205 -10.64 -25.11 -22.22
C THR A 205 -11.25 -23.82 -21.66
N ALA A 206 -12.48 -23.87 -21.13
CA ALA A 206 -13.13 -22.72 -20.52
C ALA A 206 -12.37 -22.22 -19.29
N ALA A 207 -11.93 -23.13 -18.42
CA ALA A 207 -11.10 -22.80 -17.27
C ALA A 207 -9.76 -22.17 -17.69
N THR A 208 -9.18 -22.62 -18.81
CA THR A 208 -7.92 -22.07 -19.34
C THR A 208 -8.12 -20.63 -19.86
N LEU A 209 -9.20 -20.37 -20.60
CA LEU A 209 -9.55 -19.01 -21.03
C LEU A 209 -9.87 -18.10 -19.83
N GLN A 210 -10.54 -18.63 -18.80
CA GLN A 210 -10.80 -17.88 -17.57
C GLN A 210 -9.50 -17.54 -16.83
N ALA A 211 -8.54 -18.47 -16.77
CA ALA A 211 -7.21 -18.19 -16.23
C ALA A 211 -6.49 -17.11 -17.05
N GLN A 212 -6.61 -17.14 -18.38
CA GLN A 212 -6.05 -16.10 -19.25
C GLN A 212 -6.63 -14.72 -18.94
N VAL A 213 -7.94 -14.62 -18.72
CA VAL A 213 -8.59 -13.36 -18.28
C VAL A 213 -7.91 -12.81 -17.03
N PHE A 214 -7.75 -13.62 -15.97
CA PHE A 214 -7.09 -13.17 -14.74
C PHE A 214 -5.64 -12.74 -14.96
N THR A 215 -4.88 -13.47 -15.79
CA THR A 215 -3.49 -13.10 -16.09
C THR A 215 -3.37 -11.81 -16.90
N THR A 216 -4.29 -11.57 -17.83
CA THR A 216 -4.35 -10.35 -18.64
C THR A 216 -4.79 -9.17 -17.78
N GLU A 217 -5.78 -9.33 -16.90
CA GLU A 217 -6.18 -8.29 -15.94
C GLU A 217 -5.03 -7.89 -15.00
N ALA A 218 -4.30 -8.86 -14.46
CA ALA A 218 -3.12 -8.59 -13.63
C ALA A 218 -2.03 -7.85 -14.42
N THR A 219 -1.85 -8.20 -15.69
CA THR A 219 -0.90 -7.52 -16.59
C THR A 219 -1.32 -6.08 -16.87
N ILE A 220 -2.61 -5.84 -17.13
CA ILE A 220 -3.20 -4.50 -17.30
C ILE A 220 -2.99 -3.67 -16.03
N ALA A 221 -3.26 -4.23 -14.85
CA ALA A 221 -3.07 -3.52 -13.58
C ALA A 221 -1.61 -3.09 -13.37
N ARG A 222 -0.66 -3.99 -13.67
CA ARG A 222 0.77 -3.67 -13.63
C ARG A 222 1.14 -2.55 -14.62
N LEU A 223 0.69 -2.66 -15.88
CA LEU A 223 0.96 -1.64 -16.90
C LEU A 223 0.39 -0.27 -16.51
N ARG A 224 -0.82 -0.22 -15.93
CA ARG A 224 -1.40 1.03 -15.42
C ARG A 224 -0.55 1.65 -14.31
N GLN A 225 -0.05 0.84 -13.38
CA GLN A 225 0.85 1.31 -12.33
C GLN A 225 2.17 1.83 -12.92
N ASP A 226 2.71 1.15 -13.93
CA ASP A 226 3.94 1.58 -14.58
C ASP A 226 3.74 2.89 -15.37
N ILE A 227 2.60 3.08 -16.04
CA ILE A 227 2.22 4.36 -16.65
C ILE A 227 2.08 5.45 -15.59
N GLU A 228 1.48 5.16 -14.44
CA GLU A 228 1.35 6.12 -13.35
C GLU A 228 2.71 6.58 -12.80
N LYS A 229 3.69 5.67 -12.71
CA LYS A 229 5.07 6.01 -12.30
C LYS A 229 5.78 6.96 -13.28
N HIS A 230 5.35 7.05 -14.53
CA HIS A 230 5.88 8.03 -15.50
C HIS A 230 5.38 9.46 -15.21
N VAL A 231 4.33 9.61 -14.40
CA VAL A 231 3.79 10.92 -14.01
C VAL A 231 4.25 11.24 -12.60
N ILE A 232 5.28 12.06 -12.48
CA ILE A 232 5.79 12.49 -11.18
C ILE A 232 4.92 13.62 -10.65
N ARG A 233 4.35 13.41 -9.47
CA ARG A 233 3.44 14.36 -8.81
C ARG A 233 4.02 14.88 -7.51
N SER A 234 3.53 16.04 -7.10
CA SER A 234 3.85 16.62 -5.80
C SER A 234 3.28 15.78 -4.64
N PRO A 235 4.09 15.30 -3.67
CA PRO A 235 3.58 14.57 -2.53
C PRO A 235 2.88 15.45 -1.48
N VAL A 236 3.13 16.77 -1.50
CA VAL A 236 2.72 17.74 -0.47
C VAL A 236 2.44 19.11 -1.08
N THR A 237 1.46 19.84 -0.54
CA THR A 237 1.26 21.24 -0.91
C THR A 237 2.39 22.11 -0.33
N GLY A 238 3.01 22.96 -1.15
CA GLY A 238 4.19 23.74 -0.77
C GLY A 238 4.70 24.67 -1.87
N ARG A 239 5.97 25.10 -1.75
CA ARG A 239 6.69 25.82 -2.80
C ARG A 239 7.89 25.00 -3.26
N VAL A 240 8.25 25.12 -4.53
CA VAL A 240 9.43 24.46 -5.09
C VAL A 240 10.70 25.12 -4.54
N GLY A 241 11.47 24.38 -3.75
CA GLY A 241 12.69 24.88 -3.11
C GLY A 241 13.97 24.67 -3.92
N ASP A 242 13.98 23.67 -4.79
CA ASP A 242 15.12 23.33 -5.65
C ASP A 242 14.61 22.65 -6.93
N VAL A 243 15.29 22.88 -8.05
CA VAL A 243 14.95 22.34 -9.37
C VAL A 243 16.22 21.77 -10.01
N GLY A 244 16.18 20.48 -10.35
CA GLY A 244 17.24 19.82 -11.10
C GLY A 244 17.28 20.27 -12.56
N PRO A 245 18.28 19.83 -13.34
CA PRO A 245 18.37 20.15 -14.77
C PRO A 245 17.32 19.39 -15.57
N LEU A 246 16.08 19.88 -15.55
CA LEU A 246 14.94 19.32 -16.26
C LEU A 246 14.80 20.00 -17.63
N GLN A 247 15.26 19.34 -18.68
CA GLN A 247 15.06 19.79 -20.05
C GLN A 247 14.12 18.83 -20.77
N GLU A 248 13.16 19.38 -21.51
CA GLU A 248 12.30 18.57 -22.36
C GLU A 248 13.16 17.77 -23.34
N GLY A 249 12.85 16.48 -23.45
CA GLY A 249 13.58 15.53 -24.26
C GLY A 249 14.84 14.95 -23.62
N SER A 250 15.27 15.40 -22.44
CA SER A 250 16.37 14.77 -21.70
C SER A 250 15.93 13.43 -21.10
N TYR A 251 16.90 12.58 -20.76
CA TYR A 251 16.67 11.28 -20.16
C TYR A 251 17.05 11.32 -18.68
N VAL A 252 16.20 10.75 -17.83
CA VAL A 252 16.45 10.61 -16.38
C VAL A 252 16.46 9.14 -15.97
N GLY A 253 17.29 8.80 -15.00
CA GLY A 253 17.37 7.50 -14.36
C GLY A 253 16.46 7.37 -13.13
N ALA A 254 16.19 6.15 -12.71
CA ALA A 254 15.49 5.91 -11.45
C ALA A 254 16.34 6.39 -10.25
N GLY A 255 15.73 7.20 -9.38
CA GLY A 255 16.39 7.81 -8.23
C GLY A 255 16.99 9.19 -8.50
N ASP A 256 17.01 9.66 -9.76
CA ASP A 256 17.52 10.99 -10.09
C ASP A 256 16.66 12.06 -9.42
N LYS A 257 17.32 13.00 -8.74
CA LYS A 257 16.67 14.11 -8.05
C LYS A 257 16.22 15.16 -9.08
N LEU A 258 14.92 15.32 -9.20
CA LEU A 258 14.27 16.28 -10.10
C LEU A 258 14.06 17.64 -9.42
N GLY A 259 13.91 17.66 -8.09
CA GLY A 259 13.76 18.89 -7.32
C GLY A 259 13.41 18.62 -5.86
N SER A 260 12.93 19.66 -5.17
CA SER A 260 12.37 19.53 -3.82
C SER A 260 11.21 20.47 -3.58
N ILE A 261 10.25 20.03 -2.78
CA ILE A 261 9.09 20.82 -2.38
C ILE A 261 9.18 21.10 -0.90
N VAL A 262 9.12 22.36 -0.54
CA VAL A 262 9.12 22.84 0.84
C VAL A 262 7.67 23.13 1.23
N PRO A 263 7.06 22.34 2.13
CA PRO A 263 5.71 22.61 2.58
C PRO A 263 5.62 23.98 3.26
N ALA A 264 4.47 24.64 3.12
CA ALA A 264 4.13 25.71 4.04
C ALA A 264 4.01 25.12 5.45
N GLY A 265 4.72 25.70 6.43
CA GLY A 265 4.75 25.22 7.80
C GLY A 265 5.00 26.34 8.77
N ALA A 266 4.74 26.08 10.05
CA ALA A 266 5.12 27.00 11.10
C ALA A 266 6.65 27.16 11.09
N LEU A 267 7.11 28.40 11.19
CA LEU A 267 8.51 28.71 11.39
C LEU A 267 8.88 28.35 12.83
N ARG A 268 10.01 27.69 13.01
CA ARG A 268 10.65 27.47 14.31
C ARG A 268 12.02 28.13 14.30
N ILE A 269 12.48 28.54 15.46
CA ILE A 269 13.85 29.03 15.61
C ILE A 269 14.68 27.89 16.18
N VAL A 270 15.85 27.68 15.61
CA VAL A 270 16.81 26.68 16.07
C VAL A 270 18.08 27.40 16.43
N ALA A 271 18.58 27.19 17.64
CA ALA A 271 19.84 27.76 18.06
C ALA A 271 20.71 26.75 18.80
N ASP A 272 22.02 26.87 18.58
CA ASP A 272 23.01 25.98 19.15
C ASP A 272 23.74 26.69 20.30
N PHE A 273 23.63 26.17 21.52
CA PHE A 273 24.20 26.75 22.73
C PHE A 273 25.37 25.90 23.25
N ALA A 274 26.27 26.51 24.03
CA ALA A 274 27.28 25.77 24.77
C ALA A 274 26.61 24.92 25.88
N PRO A 275 27.07 23.68 26.15
CA PRO A 275 26.48 22.81 27.17
C PRO A 275 26.33 23.48 28.54
N ALA A 276 27.32 24.28 28.96
CA ALA A 276 27.29 25.02 30.23
C ALA A 276 26.18 26.08 30.33
N SER A 277 25.72 26.61 29.19
CA SER A 277 24.61 27.58 29.12
C SER A 277 23.24 26.88 29.14
N VAL A 278 23.16 25.60 28.77
CA VAL A 278 21.90 24.86 28.63
C VAL A 278 21.61 23.96 29.83
N LEU A 279 22.60 23.17 30.25
CA LEU A 279 22.41 22.08 31.22
C LEU A 279 21.90 22.64 32.56
N GLY A 280 20.68 22.24 32.95
CA GLY A 280 20.02 22.66 34.19
C GLY A 280 19.54 24.11 34.22
N ARG A 281 19.66 24.84 33.11
CA ARG A 281 19.40 26.28 33.03
C ARG A 281 18.29 26.60 32.02
N ILE A 282 18.36 26.02 30.82
CA ILE A 282 17.34 26.20 29.79
C ILE A 282 16.29 25.09 29.86
N HIS A 283 15.00 25.46 29.92
CA HIS A 283 13.87 24.54 30.02
C HIS A 283 12.72 24.96 29.11
N SER A 284 11.88 23.99 28.74
CA SER A 284 10.66 24.25 27.95
C SER A 284 9.77 25.30 28.63
N GLY A 285 9.21 26.21 27.84
CA GLY A 285 8.33 27.30 28.28
C GLY A 285 9.02 28.64 28.59
N GLN A 286 10.36 28.69 28.69
CA GLN A 286 11.07 29.95 28.93
C GLN A 286 10.91 30.94 27.77
N LEU A 287 10.80 32.23 28.10
CA LEU A 287 10.68 33.32 27.12
C LEU A 287 12.04 33.59 26.48
N SER A 288 12.03 33.78 25.16
CA SER A 288 13.21 34.13 24.38
C SER A 288 12.91 35.22 23.34
N ARG A 289 13.98 35.88 22.87
CA ARG A 289 13.90 36.91 21.82
C ARG A 289 15.00 36.69 20.81
N MET A 290 14.64 36.62 19.54
CA MET A 290 15.59 36.50 18.44
C MET A 290 15.76 37.82 17.71
N ARG A 291 17.02 38.12 17.38
CA ARG A 291 17.46 39.23 16.54
C ARG A 291 17.96 38.63 15.23
N LEU A 292 17.41 39.08 14.10
CA LEU A 292 17.86 38.62 12.78
C LEU A 292 19.12 39.37 12.35
N ASP A 293 20.08 38.64 11.79
CA ASP A 293 21.28 39.25 11.23
C ASP A 293 20.92 39.99 9.93
N GLY A 294 21.55 41.16 9.71
CA GLY A 294 21.25 42.01 8.55
C GLY A 294 19.99 42.88 8.68
N PHE A 295 19.20 42.73 9.76
CA PHE A 295 18.03 43.56 10.03
C PHE A 295 18.21 44.41 11.30
N PRO A 296 18.29 45.76 11.18
CA PRO A 296 18.40 46.63 12.34
C PRO A 296 17.21 46.46 13.30
N TRP A 297 17.46 45.90 14.48
CA TRP A 297 16.46 45.65 15.52
C TRP A 297 15.66 46.88 15.96
N VAL A 298 16.21 48.09 15.79
CA VAL A 298 15.51 49.35 16.10
C VAL A 298 14.35 49.59 15.12
N GLN A 299 14.48 49.12 13.88
CA GLN A 299 13.48 49.28 12.82
C GLN A 299 12.54 48.08 12.73
N TYR A 300 13.09 46.86 12.91
CA TYR A 300 12.37 45.60 12.67
C TYR A 300 11.99 44.83 13.93
N GLY A 301 12.39 45.32 15.11
CA GLY A 301 12.08 44.69 16.38
C GLY A 301 12.85 43.39 16.64
N MET A 302 12.35 42.60 17.60
CA MET A 302 12.86 41.28 17.97
C MET A 302 11.71 40.28 17.93
N ILE A 303 11.99 39.07 17.43
CA ILE A 303 10.99 38.00 17.34
C ILE A 303 10.87 37.37 18.74
N LYS A 304 9.71 37.54 19.37
CA LYS A 304 9.41 36.88 20.65
C LYS A 304 9.13 35.39 20.41
N ALA A 305 9.75 34.53 21.21
CA ALA A 305 9.59 33.09 21.12
C ALA A 305 9.58 32.45 22.51
N LYS A 306 9.21 31.17 22.56
CA LYS A 306 9.29 30.33 23.75
C LYS A 306 10.12 29.09 23.46
N VAL A 307 10.91 28.65 24.44
CA VAL A 307 11.60 27.37 24.36
C VAL A 307 10.55 26.28 24.20
N ASN A 308 10.58 25.57 23.07
CA ASN A 308 9.71 24.44 22.83
C ASN A 308 10.39 23.17 23.36
N ARG A 309 11.61 22.91 22.90
CA ARG A 309 12.35 21.68 23.19
C ARG A 309 13.85 21.92 23.31
N VAL A 310 14.49 21.23 24.24
CA VAL A 310 15.95 21.16 24.39
C VAL A 310 16.40 19.76 23.97
N ALA A 311 17.39 19.67 23.08
CA ALA A 311 17.93 18.38 22.68
C ALA A 311 18.70 17.72 23.83
N THR A 312 18.54 16.41 23.99
CA THR A 312 19.27 15.61 25.00
C THR A 312 20.68 15.27 24.54
N GLU A 313 20.95 15.32 23.24
CA GLU A 313 22.23 14.95 22.63
C GLU A 313 23.13 16.17 22.44
N ILE A 314 24.39 16.08 22.87
CA ILE A 314 25.43 17.08 22.62
C ILE A 314 26.13 16.70 21.32
N ARG A 315 26.12 17.60 20.32
CA ARG A 315 26.84 17.43 19.04
C ARG A 315 27.80 18.59 18.85
N ASP A 316 29.04 18.31 18.45
CA ASP A 316 30.10 19.31 18.25
C ASP A 316 30.27 20.28 19.44
N ASN A 317 30.19 19.73 20.67
CA ASN A 317 30.21 20.50 21.91
C ASN A 317 29.14 21.60 21.98
N ARG A 318 27.97 21.37 21.36
CA ARG A 318 26.81 22.26 21.36
C ARG A 318 25.52 21.48 21.61
N VAL A 319 24.54 22.16 22.20
CA VAL A 319 23.20 21.64 22.43
C VAL A 319 22.20 22.42 21.60
N ARG A 320 21.44 21.69 20.78
CA ARG A 320 20.40 22.26 19.93
C ARG A 320 19.16 22.57 20.78
N VAL A 321 18.67 23.80 20.71
CA VAL A 321 17.43 24.23 21.35
C VAL A 321 16.46 24.73 20.28
N GLU A 322 15.22 24.27 20.35
CA GLU A 322 14.13 24.64 19.44
C GLU A 322 13.16 25.58 20.14
N PHE A 323 12.75 26.64 19.44
CA PHE A 323 11.85 27.66 19.94
C PHE A 323 10.66 27.87 19.00
N THR A 324 9.49 28.12 19.58
CA THR A 324 8.27 28.45 18.85
C THR A 324 8.03 29.97 18.93
N PRO A 325 7.94 30.69 17.80
CA PRO A 325 7.66 32.12 17.79
C PRO A 325 6.21 32.39 18.25
N GLU A 326 6.02 33.39 19.12
CA GLU A 326 4.75 33.64 19.82
C GLU A 326 3.74 34.48 19.00
N SER A 327 4.21 35.26 18.03
CA SER A 327 3.36 36.04 17.13
C SER A 327 4.17 36.46 15.90
N LEU A 328 3.66 36.09 14.71
CA LEU A 328 4.15 36.54 13.40
C LEU A 328 3.42 37.83 12.96
N THR A 329 2.84 38.58 13.90
CA THR A 329 1.92 39.66 13.57
C THR A 329 2.72 40.93 13.24
N ALA A 330 2.75 41.23 11.94
CA ALA A 330 3.11 42.53 11.36
C ALA A 330 4.59 42.96 11.47
N SER A 331 5.43 42.39 10.62
CA SER A 331 6.57 43.11 10.06
C SER A 331 6.76 42.63 8.63
N SER A 332 6.99 43.54 7.69
CA SER A 332 7.19 43.35 6.25
C SER A 332 8.36 42.43 5.84
N LEU A 333 8.87 41.64 6.77
CA LEU A 333 9.91 40.65 6.59
C LEU A 333 9.31 39.42 5.91
N LEU A 334 9.72 39.20 4.66
CA LEU A 334 9.62 37.89 4.02
C LEU A 334 10.46 36.91 4.84
N MET A 335 9.86 36.31 5.87
CA MET A 335 10.50 35.33 6.74
C MET A 335 10.69 34.03 5.96
N GLN A 336 11.78 33.99 5.19
CA GLN A 336 12.20 32.82 4.45
C GLN A 336 12.96 31.86 5.36
N HIS A 337 12.91 30.57 5.00
CA HIS A 337 13.76 29.56 5.61
C HIS A 337 15.24 29.97 5.50
N GLY A 338 16.02 29.76 6.56
CA GLY A 338 17.46 29.92 6.54
C GLY A 338 18.01 31.28 6.98
N LEU A 339 17.16 32.20 7.44
CA LEU A 339 17.62 33.49 7.98
C LEU A 339 18.42 33.29 9.28
N PRO A 340 19.70 33.74 9.34
CA PRO A 340 20.52 33.66 10.54
C PRO A 340 20.20 34.77 11.54
N GLY A 341 20.59 34.57 12.79
CA GLY A 341 20.42 35.55 13.86
C GLY A 341 21.04 35.11 15.18
N SER A 342 20.81 35.93 16.20
CA SER A 342 21.13 35.64 17.59
C SER A 342 19.86 35.53 18.43
N ILE A 343 19.85 34.64 19.41
CA ILE A 343 18.70 34.47 20.32
C ILE A 343 19.16 34.57 21.77
N GLU A 344 18.37 35.28 22.57
CA GLU A 344 18.54 35.44 24.01
C GLU A 344 17.38 34.76 24.75
N VAL A 345 17.70 33.95 25.76
CA VAL A 345 16.74 33.15 26.53
C VAL A 345 16.76 33.60 27.98
N ALA A 346 15.59 33.91 28.55
CA ALA A 346 15.47 34.24 29.97
C ALA A 346 15.58 32.97 30.82
N VAL A 347 16.71 32.81 31.50
CA VAL A 347 17.09 31.56 32.19
C VAL A 347 16.71 31.59 33.67
N GLU A 348 17.00 32.69 34.36
CA GLU A 348 16.85 32.83 35.81
C GLU A 348 16.36 34.23 36.18
N ARG A 349 15.68 34.35 37.32
CA ARG A 349 15.43 35.63 37.99
C ARG A 349 16.16 35.64 39.32
N ILE A 350 17.13 36.55 39.48
CA ILE A 350 17.96 36.64 40.69
C ILE A 350 18.04 38.08 41.18
N SER A 351 18.30 38.25 42.48
CA SER A 351 18.47 39.58 43.05
C SER A 351 19.82 40.20 42.70
N PRO A 352 19.92 41.54 42.66
CA PRO A 352 21.19 42.24 42.51
C PRO A 352 22.27 41.73 43.48
N ALA A 353 21.90 41.42 44.73
CA ALA A 353 22.77 40.81 45.72
C ALA A 353 23.37 39.48 45.25
N VAL A 354 22.54 38.57 44.75
CA VAL A 354 23.00 37.25 44.27
C VAL A 354 23.84 37.38 43.00
N LEU A 355 23.51 38.31 42.10
CA LEU A 355 24.28 38.57 40.89
C LEU A 355 25.69 39.08 41.22
N THR A 356 25.82 40.03 42.16
CA THR A 356 27.12 40.56 42.60
C THR A 356 27.97 39.49 43.29
N LEU A 357 27.36 38.63 44.12
CA LEU A 357 28.04 37.49 44.73
C LEU A 357 28.51 36.48 43.68
N ARG A 358 27.69 36.18 42.66
CA ARG A 358 28.05 35.29 41.55
C ARG A 358 29.21 35.87 40.73
N ALA A 359 29.17 37.16 40.42
CA ALA A 359 30.23 37.85 39.68
C ALA A 359 31.55 37.88 40.48
N ALA A 360 31.48 38.15 41.79
CA ALA A 360 32.63 38.08 42.69
C ALA A 360 33.22 36.66 42.77
N GLY A 361 32.36 35.65 42.88
CA GLY A 361 32.76 34.23 42.87
C GLY A 361 33.39 33.80 41.55
N GLN A 362 32.84 34.23 40.41
CA GLN A 362 33.41 33.98 39.09
C GLN A 362 34.79 34.62 38.95
N ALA A 363 34.95 35.89 39.35
CA ALA A 363 36.23 36.59 39.33
C ALA A 363 37.31 35.88 40.18
N LEU A 364 36.93 35.41 41.38
CA LEU A 364 37.79 34.62 42.25
C LEU A 364 38.15 33.25 41.65
N SER A 365 37.20 32.58 41.00
CA SER A 365 37.43 31.29 40.35
C SER A 365 38.31 31.40 39.09
N SER A 366 38.22 32.51 38.35
CA SER A 366 39.09 32.78 37.19
C SER A 366 40.53 33.13 37.56
N ALA A 367 40.78 33.51 38.82
CA ALA A 367 42.09 33.86 39.34
C ALA A 367 42.88 32.66 39.90
N THR A 368 42.28 31.46 39.93
CA THR A 368 42.95 30.24 40.39
C THR A 368 43.41 29.43 39.17
N PRO A 369 44.71 29.32 38.87
CA PRO A 369 45.17 28.48 37.77
C PRO A 369 44.82 27.02 38.05
N GLN A 370 44.10 26.39 37.12
CA GLN A 370 43.94 24.93 37.12
C GLN A 370 45.33 24.31 36.98
N VAL A 371 45.83 23.68 38.04
CA VAL A 371 46.97 22.77 37.95
C VAL A 371 46.48 21.55 37.20
N VAL A 372 46.76 21.52 35.90
CA VAL A 372 46.70 20.32 35.07
C VAL A 372 47.80 19.40 35.58
N ALA A 373 47.43 18.35 36.31
CA ALA A 373 48.30 17.21 36.53
C ALA A 373 48.31 16.39 35.23
N GLU A 374 49.39 16.49 34.46
CA GLU A 374 49.72 15.50 33.44
C GLU A 374 49.99 14.16 34.11
N ARG A 375 49.23 13.14 33.73
CA ARG A 375 49.73 11.80 33.43
C ARG A 375 48.74 11.02 32.58
#